data_AF-A0A814RR01-F1
#
_entry.id   AF-A0A814RR01-F1
#
_cell.length_a   1.000
_cell.length_b   1.000
_cell.length_c   1.000
_cell.angle_alpha   90.00
_cell.angle_beta   90.00
_cell.angle_gamma   90.00
#
_symmetry.space_group_name_H-M   'P 1'
#
loop_
_entity.id
_entity.type
_entity.pdbx_description
1 polymer ?
#
loop_
_entity_poly.entity_id
_entity_poly.type
_entity_poly.pdbx_seq_one_letter_code
_entity_poly.pdbx_strand_id
1 'polypeptide(L)'
;MLDRFCFQILPQIHDKVKWINVESSSMKRILLSTNYPNLNGLGLYDLEIERARHLFIEETSLMDIFKNQISSLVIDITKDEKHNTRNDTLELIFTRIFSVFINLQRLDFGPSVSSCQVLSFDISRSTAFSSTLVELHINLSSILDCLYLLDGHFNQLHTLHVYICDLIASNWLSTYNKVNYFDFDEY
;
A
#
# COMPACT_ATOMS: atom_id res chain seq x y z
N MET A 1 -5.44 18.30 -21.18
CA MET A 1 -5.82 16.95 -21.65
C MET A 1 -6.77 16.27 -20.66
N LEU A 2 -6.44 16.27 -19.36
CA LEU A 2 -7.26 15.70 -18.30
C LEU A 2 -8.72 16.23 -18.24
N ASP A 3 -8.94 17.55 -18.39
CA ASP A 3 -10.30 18.12 -18.42
C ASP A 3 -11.17 17.52 -19.51
N ARG A 4 -10.62 17.38 -20.71
CA ARG A 4 -11.35 16.77 -21.83
C ARG A 4 -11.75 15.34 -21.51
N PHE A 5 -10.85 14.58 -20.88
CA PHE A 5 -11.15 13.21 -20.45
C PHE A 5 -12.27 13.18 -19.40
N CYS A 6 -12.14 13.97 -18.32
CA CYS A 6 -13.13 14.04 -17.24
C CYS A 6 -14.50 14.53 -17.68
N PHE A 7 -14.58 15.52 -18.58
CA PHE A 7 -15.86 16.15 -18.91
C PHE A 7 -16.51 15.62 -20.19
N GLN A 8 -15.76 15.01 -21.10
CA GLN A 8 -16.31 14.55 -22.37
C GLN A 8 -16.31 13.03 -22.49
N ILE A 9 -15.26 12.35 -22.03
CA ILE A 9 -15.07 10.92 -22.27
C ILE A 9 -15.63 10.09 -21.12
N LEU A 10 -15.23 10.39 -19.88
CA LEU A 10 -15.66 9.63 -18.70
C LEU A 10 -17.19 9.52 -18.56
N PRO A 11 -17.99 10.59 -18.76
CA PRO A 11 -19.44 10.50 -18.68
C PRO A 11 -20.09 9.59 -19.73
N GLN A 12 -19.37 9.17 -20.78
CA GLN A 12 -19.89 8.26 -21.80
C GLN A 12 -19.58 6.78 -21.50
N ILE A 13 -18.64 6.52 -20.58
CA ILE A 13 -18.14 5.17 -20.32
C ILE A 13 -18.18 4.76 -18.85
N HIS A 14 -18.51 5.68 -17.94
CA HIS A 14 -18.40 5.49 -16.48
C HIS A 14 -19.18 4.27 -15.94
N ASP A 15 -20.29 3.93 -16.57
CA ASP A 15 -21.11 2.75 -16.24
C ASP A 15 -20.39 1.43 -16.57
N LYS A 16 -19.46 1.44 -17.53
CA LYS A 16 -18.68 0.26 -17.93
C LYS A 16 -17.35 0.14 -17.19
N VAL A 17 -16.93 1.19 -16.49
CA VAL A 17 -15.66 1.22 -15.78
C VAL A 17 -15.76 0.37 -14.52
N LYS A 18 -14.99 -0.73 -14.50
CA LYS A 18 -14.83 -1.61 -13.32
C LYS A 18 -13.55 -1.35 -12.55
N TRP A 19 -12.54 -0.83 -13.22
CA TRP A 19 -11.22 -0.59 -12.65
C TRP A 19 -10.72 0.79 -13.04
N ILE A 20 -10.18 1.54 -12.08
CA ILE A 20 -9.55 2.85 -12.31
C ILE A 20 -8.15 2.84 -11.72
N ASN A 21 -7.15 3.19 -12.53
CA ASN A 21 -5.80 3.50 -12.08
C ASN A 21 -5.60 5.01 -12.15
N VAL A 22 -5.23 5.63 -11.02
CA VAL A 22 -5.01 7.08 -10.94
C VAL A 22 -3.74 7.41 -10.20
N GLU A 23 -3.00 8.37 -10.74
CA GLU A 23 -1.94 9.04 -10.01
C GLU A 23 -2.53 9.95 -8.93
N SER A 24 -1.80 10.11 -7.83
CA SER A 24 -2.21 10.97 -6.70
C SER A 24 -2.57 12.40 -7.13
N SER A 25 -1.89 12.93 -8.15
CA SER A 25 -2.10 14.27 -8.71
C SER A 25 -3.49 14.48 -9.34
N SER A 26 -4.09 13.40 -9.87
CA SER A 26 -5.30 13.44 -10.68
C SER A 26 -6.51 12.77 -10.01
N MET A 27 -6.28 12.07 -8.90
CA MET A 27 -7.25 11.26 -8.17
C MET A 27 -8.57 12.00 -7.89
N LYS A 28 -8.56 13.15 -7.20
CA LYS A 28 -9.80 13.86 -6.85
C LYS A 28 -10.62 14.22 -8.08
N ARG A 29 -9.96 14.70 -9.13
CA ARG A 29 -10.63 15.14 -10.37
C ARG A 29 -11.30 13.96 -11.07
N ILE A 30 -10.61 12.83 -11.16
CA ILE A 30 -11.14 11.63 -11.84
C ILE A 30 -12.25 10.99 -11.00
N LEU A 31 -12.00 10.74 -9.71
CA LEU A 31 -12.95 10.05 -8.83
C LEU A 31 -14.24 10.86 -8.58
N LEU A 32 -14.18 12.19 -8.62
CA LEU A 32 -15.36 13.07 -8.41
C LEU A 32 -16.02 13.55 -9.71
N SER A 33 -15.45 13.25 -10.88
CA SER A 33 -16.01 13.73 -12.16
C SER A 33 -17.35 13.10 -12.53
N THR A 34 -17.64 11.91 -12.03
CA THR A 34 -18.87 11.16 -12.34
C THR A 34 -19.11 10.06 -11.31
N ASN A 35 -20.27 9.41 -11.37
CA ASN A 35 -20.59 8.24 -10.56
C ASN A 35 -20.10 6.97 -11.26
N TYR A 36 -19.44 6.06 -10.56
CA TYR A 36 -18.97 4.80 -11.13
C TYR A 36 -19.73 3.62 -10.52
N PRO A 37 -20.92 3.26 -11.04
CA PRO A 37 -21.81 2.30 -10.38
C PRO A 37 -21.21 0.88 -10.31
N ASN A 38 -20.31 0.54 -11.25
CA ASN A 38 -19.73 -0.79 -11.39
C ASN A 38 -18.24 -0.84 -11.00
N LEU A 39 -17.72 0.22 -10.38
CA LEU A 39 -16.31 0.27 -9.95
C LEU A 39 -16.10 -0.68 -8.77
N ASN A 40 -15.28 -1.70 -8.98
CA ASN A 40 -14.90 -2.64 -7.92
C ASN A 40 -13.38 -2.68 -7.68
N GLY A 41 -12.61 -2.03 -8.55
CA GLY A 41 -11.16 -1.97 -8.48
C GLY A 41 -10.62 -0.55 -8.52
N LEU A 42 -9.68 -0.24 -7.63
CA LEU A 42 -9.01 1.06 -7.58
C LEU A 42 -7.50 0.87 -7.43
N GLY A 43 -6.72 1.51 -8.30
CA GLY A 43 -5.27 1.63 -8.20
C GLY A 43 -4.86 3.08 -7.96
N LEU A 44 -4.10 3.31 -6.89
CA LEU A 44 -3.53 4.61 -6.53
C LEU A 44 -2.01 4.53 -6.68
N TYR A 45 -1.44 5.33 -7.58
CA TYR A 45 0.00 5.32 -7.87
C TYR A 45 0.65 6.65 -7.54
N ASP A 46 1.96 6.60 -7.32
CA ASP A 46 2.78 7.75 -6.93
C ASP A 46 2.15 8.53 -5.77
N LEU A 47 1.68 7.79 -4.76
CA LEU A 47 1.00 8.34 -3.61
C LEU A 47 2.03 8.66 -2.53
N GLU A 48 2.46 9.91 -2.47
CA GLU A 48 3.30 10.41 -1.38
C GLU A 48 2.65 10.12 -0.02
N ILE A 49 3.45 9.72 0.98
CA ILE A 49 2.93 9.32 2.30
C ILE A 49 2.03 10.37 2.96
N GLU A 50 2.36 11.66 2.87
CA GLU A 50 1.52 12.74 3.42
C GLU A 50 0.17 12.85 2.68
N ARG A 51 0.16 12.60 1.37
CA ARG A 51 -1.09 12.55 0.60
C ARG A 51 -1.90 11.32 0.94
N ALA A 52 -1.25 10.17 1.15
CA ALA A 52 -1.91 8.97 1.63
C ALA A 52 -2.54 9.21 3.02
N ARG A 53 -1.81 9.88 3.92
CA ARG A 53 -2.32 10.27 5.24
C ARG A 53 -3.54 11.16 5.11
N HIS A 54 -3.44 12.23 4.32
CA HIS A 54 -4.56 13.13 4.08
C HIS A 54 -5.77 12.38 3.49
N LEU A 55 -5.55 11.51 2.51
CA LEU A 55 -6.61 10.77 1.84
C LEU A 55 -7.34 9.78 2.75
N PHE A 56 -6.58 8.94 3.46
CA PHE A 56 -7.17 7.85 4.22
C PHE A 56 -7.59 8.30 5.62
N ILE A 57 -6.88 9.23 6.24
CA ILE A 57 -7.10 9.63 7.64
C ILE A 57 -7.92 10.92 7.73
N GLU A 58 -7.52 11.97 7.00
CA GLU A 58 -8.09 13.31 7.18
C GLU A 58 -9.32 13.57 6.29
N GLU A 59 -9.33 13.03 5.07
CA GLU A 59 -10.34 13.27 4.03
C GLU A 59 -11.06 11.98 3.62
N THR A 60 -11.54 11.25 4.63
CA THR A 60 -12.16 9.93 4.43
C THR A 60 -13.41 9.96 3.57
N SER A 61 -14.04 11.12 3.44
CA SER A 61 -15.28 11.32 2.67
C SER A 61 -15.14 10.91 1.20
N LEU A 62 -13.95 11.05 0.61
CA LEU A 62 -13.71 10.61 -0.77
C LEU A 62 -13.75 9.08 -0.87
N MET A 63 -13.15 8.39 0.09
CA MET A 63 -13.12 6.93 0.12
C MET A 63 -14.48 6.35 0.57
N ASP A 64 -15.23 7.08 1.40
CA ASP A 64 -16.58 6.72 1.83
C ASP A 64 -17.56 6.55 0.67
N ILE A 65 -17.33 7.23 -0.46
CA ILE A 65 -18.15 7.08 -1.68
C ILE A 65 -18.05 5.65 -2.21
N PHE A 66 -16.85 5.07 -2.19
CA PHE A 66 -16.55 3.79 -2.83
C PHE A 66 -16.42 2.63 -1.84
N LYS A 67 -16.53 2.90 -0.54
CA LYS A 67 -16.23 1.95 0.53
C LYS A 67 -16.95 0.61 0.45
N ASN A 68 -18.19 0.61 -0.08
CA ASN A 68 -19.01 -0.58 -0.24
C ASN A 68 -18.81 -1.26 -1.61
N GLN A 69 -18.17 -0.60 -2.57
CA GLN A 69 -18.04 -1.09 -3.94
C GLN A 69 -16.66 -1.70 -4.20
N ILE A 70 -15.61 -1.13 -3.62
CA ILE A 70 -14.24 -1.60 -3.85
C ILE A 70 -14.01 -2.94 -3.17
N SER A 71 -13.69 -3.94 -3.99
CA SER A 71 -13.25 -5.26 -3.56
C SER A 71 -11.77 -5.51 -3.86
N SER A 72 -11.14 -4.67 -4.70
CA SER A 72 -9.72 -4.75 -5.00
C SER A 72 -9.07 -3.37 -4.98
N LEU A 73 -8.00 -3.25 -4.19
CA LEU A 73 -7.25 -2.01 -4.01
C LEU A 73 -5.77 -2.26 -4.28
N VAL A 74 -5.18 -1.44 -5.16
CA VAL A 74 -3.74 -1.37 -5.38
C VAL A 74 -3.27 -0.01 -4.89
N ILE A 75 -2.24 0.04 -4.05
CA ILE A 75 -1.67 1.29 -3.55
C ILE A 75 -0.16 1.23 -3.68
N ASP A 76 0.40 2.18 -4.43
CA ASP A 76 1.83 2.41 -4.50
C ASP A 76 2.18 3.70 -3.73
N ILE A 77 2.75 3.53 -2.54
CA ILE A 77 3.13 4.64 -1.66
C ILE A 77 4.62 4.90 -1.84
N THR A 78 4.95 6.10 -2.31
CA THR A 78 6.34 6.54 -2.46
C THR A 78 6.85 7.20 -1.19
N LYS A 79 8.11 6.94 -0.82
CA LYS A 79 8.76 7.64 0.29
C LYS A 79 9.01 9.10 -0.10
N ASP A 80 8.71 10.00 0.82
CA ASP A 80 9.18 11.39 0.70
C ASP A 80 10.63 11.44 1.17
N GLU A 81 11.57 11.80 0.27
CA GLU A 81 12.99 11.90 0.60
C GLU A 81 13.30 12.92 1.70
N LYS A 82 12.36 13.83 1.99
CA LYS A 82 12.56 14.96 2.92
C LYS A 82 12.14 14.68 4.35
N HIS A 83 11.37 13.62 4.59
CA HIS A 83 10.82 13.37 5.90
C HIS A 83 11.16 11.95 6.37
N ASN A 84 11.77 11.89 7.57
CA ASN A 84 11.96 10.66 8.31
C ASN A 84 10.58 10.23 8.85
N THR A 85 9.68 9.86 7.94
CA THR A 85 8.27 9.66 8.26
C THR A 85 8.18 8.42 9.12
N ARG A 86 7.70 8.61 10.36
CA ARG A 86 7.54 7.55 11.36
C ARG A 86 6.67 6.42 10.80
N ASN A 87 7.10 5.18 11.03
CA ASN A 87 6.36 3.95 10.72
C ASN A 87 4.88 4.02 11.16
N ASP A 88 4.59 4.72 12.26
CA ASP A 88 3.26 4.99 12.80
C ASP A 88 2.25 5.51 11.75
N THR A 89 2.70 6.28 10.75
CA THR A 89 1.79 6.85 9.73
C THR A 89 1.30 5.79 8.75
N LEU A 90 2.18 4.87 8.35
CA LEU A 90 1.82 3.76 7.45
C LEU A 90 0.89 2.78 8.16
N GLU A 91 1.17 2.48 9.43
CA GLU A 91 0.29 1.65 10.25
C GLU A 91 -1.13 2.23 10.28
N LEU A 92 -1.27 3.53 10.57
CA LEU A 92 -2.57 4.19 10.58
C LEU A 92 -3.27 4.16 9.21
N ILE A 93 -2.53 4.33 8.11
CA ILE A 93 -3.08 4.23 6.76
C ILE A 93 -3.63 2.82 6.51
N PHE A 94 -2.90 1.77 6.87
CA PHE A 94 -3.35 0.39 6.68
C PHE A 94 -4.55 0.04 7.53
N THR A 95 -4.50 0.37 8.83
CA THR A 95 -5.64 0.25 9.74
C THR A 95 -6.87 0.92 9.12
N ARG A 96 -6.68 2.09 8.54
CA ARG A 96 -7.77 2.86 7.97
C ARG A 96 -8.33 2.26 6.69
N ILE A 97 -7.48 1.78 5.78
CA ILE A 97 -7.88 1.04 4.56
C ILE A 97 -8.80 -0.14 4.92
N PHE A 98 -8.37 -0.98 5.87
CA PHE A 98 -9.18 -2.13 6.29
C PHE A 98 -10.50 -1.72 6.93
N SER A 99 -10.54 -0.60 7.67
CA SER A 99 -11.77 -0.11 8.29
C SER A 99 -12.75 0.51 7.29
N VAL A 100 -12.26 1.09 6.20
CA VAL A 100 -13.09 1.79 5.21
C VAL A 100 -13.66 0.78 4.23
N PHE A 101 -12.83 -0.04 3.59
CA PHE A 101 -13.27 -0.93 2.52
C PHE A 101 -13.78 -2.27 3.07
N ILE A 102 -15.05 -2.29 3.47
CA ILE A 102 -15.67 -3.45 4.13
C ILE A 102 -15.70 -4.72 3.24
N ASN A 103 -15.69 -4.54 1.92
CA ASN A 103 -15.76 -5.62 0.94
C ASN A 103 -14.40 -5.93 0.30
N LEU A 104 -13.31 -5.43 0.88
CA LEU A 104 -11.96 -5.58 0.33
C LEU A 104 -11.51 -7.04 0.37
N GLN A 105 -11.45 -7.67 -0.80
CA GLN A 105 -11.00 -9.04 -1.00
C GLN A 105 -9.54 -9.12 -1.41
N ARG A 106 -9.06 -8.12 -2.17
CA ARG A 106 -7.67 -8.06 -2.61
C ARG A 106 -7.04 -6.72 -2.26
N LEU A 107 -5.90 -6.77 -1.58
CA LEU A 107 -5.08 -5.60 -1.30
C LEU A 107 -3.66 -5.84 -1.84
N ASP A 108 -3.17 -4.89 -2.60
CA ASP A 108 -1.86 -4.95 -3.25
C ASP A 108 -1.08 -3.68 -2.97
N PHE A 109 -0.02 -3.80 -2.18
CA PHE A 109 0.93 -2.72 -1.98
C PHE A 109 1.99 -2.80 -3.07
N GLY A 110 1.91 -1.87 -4.00
CA GLY A 110 2.75 -1.82 -5.19
C GLY A 110 4.24 -1.90 -4.87
N PRO A 111 5.05 -2.48 -5.78
CA PRO A 111 6.49 -2.63 -5.62
C PRO A 111 7.21 -1.31 -5.91
N SER A 112 6.94 -0.25 -5.14
CA SER A 112 7.84 0.90 -5.15
C SER A 112 9.21 0.41 -4.66
N VAL A 113 10.16 0.40 -5.60
CA VAL A 113 11.54 -0.09 -5.47
C VAL A 113 12.34 0.64 -4.36
N SER A 114 11.77 1.71 -3.79
CA SER A 114 12.39 2.58 -2.78
C SER A 114 11.87 2.36 -1.35
N SER A 115 10.76 1.64 -1.19
CA SER A 115 10.00 1.65 0.05
C SER A 115 9.71 0.25 0.57
N CYS A 116 10.77 -0.44 0.99
CA CYS A 116 10.64 -1.55 1.90
C CYS A 116 9.89 -1.04 3.14
N GLN A 117 8.70 -1.58 3.39
CA GLN A 117 7.86 -1.16 4.48
C GLN A 117 8.29 -1.92 5.73
N VAL A 118 8.62 -1.18 6.79
CA VAL A 118 8.72 -1.76 8.14
C VAL A 118 7.31 -1.73 8.69
N LEU A 119 6.63 -2.86 8.63
CA LEU A 119 5.34 -3.02 9.27
C LEU A 119 5.57 -3.32 10.75
N SER A 120 5.81 -2.26 11.53
CA SER A 120 5.66 -2.37 12.99
C SER A 120 4.17 -2.31 13.31
N PHE A 121 3.40 -3.34 12.97
CA PHE A 121 2.06 -3.48 13.55
C PHE A 121 2.26 -3.70 15.04
N ASP A 122 1.84 -2.76 15.87
CA ASP A 122 1.66 -3.08 17.27
C ASP A 122 0.35 -3.88 17.39
N ILE A 123 0.46 -5.21 17.18
CA ILE A 123 -0.67 -6.17 17.17
C ILE A 123 -1.49 -6.08 18.46
N SER A 124 -0.87 -5.64 19.56
CA SER A 124 -1.55 -5.44 20.83
C SER A 124 -2.62 -4.33 20.82
N ARG A 125 -2.61 -3.44 19.80
CA ARG A 125 -3.47 -2.24 19.72
C ARG A 125 -4.38 -2.18 18.50
N SER A 126 -4.10 -2.94 17.43
CA SER A 126 -4.84 -2.82 16.18
C SER A 126 -6.15 -3.61 16.21
N THR A 127 -7.29 -2.91 16.24
CA THR A 127 -8.64 -3.46 16.03
C THR A 127 -9.03 -3.55 14.54
N ALA A 128 -8.10 -3.29 13.62
CA ALA A 128 -8.40 -3.23 12.19
C ALA A 128 -8.17 -4.58 11.52
N PHE A 129 -9.24 -5.37 11.47
CA PHE A 129 -9.26 -6.66 10.78
C PHE A 129 -10.24 -6.61 9.63
N SER A 130 -9.79 -7.04 8.45
CA SER A 130 -10.70 -7.36 7.35
C SER A 130 -11.11 -8.82 7.49
N SER A 131 -12.42 -9.05 7.64
CA SER A 131 -13.01 -10.38 7.57
C SER A 131 -13.20 -10.87 6.14
N THR A 132 -12.97 -10.03 5.13
CA THR A 132 -13.25 -10.30 3.71
C THR A 132 -12.00 -10.42 2.85
N LEU A 133 -10.82 -10.07 3.40
CA LEU A 133 -9.57 -10.11 2.65
C LEU A 133 -9.16 -11.57 2.37
N VAL A 134 -9.02 -11.88 1.09
CA VAL A 134 -8.64 -13.20 0.57
C VAL A 134 -7.22 -13.20 0.02
N GLU A 135 -6.77 -12.07 -0.53
CA GLU A 135 -5.49 -11.93 -1.20
C GLU A 135 -4.76 -10.66 -0.73
N LEU A 136 -3.53 -10.82 -0.24
CA LEU A 136 -2.66 -9.72 0.21
C LEU A 136 -1.32 -9.80 -0.50
N HIS A 137 -0.92 -8.72 -1.18
CA HIS A 137 0.41 -8.55 -1.77
C HIS A 137 1.12 -7.42 -1.03
N ILE A 138 2.31 -7.70 -0.52
CA ILE A 138 3.03 -6.75 0.34
C ILE A 138 4.55 -6.86 0.22
N ASN A 139 5.21 -5.70 0.33
CA ASN A 139 6.66 -5.58 0.32
C ASN A 139 7.16 -5.33 1.75
N LEU A 140 7.93 -6.26 2.31
CA LEU A 140 8.36 -6.24 3.71
C LEU A 140 9.87 -6.12 3.85
N SER A 141 10.32 -5.49 4.93
CA SER A 141 11.73 -5.42 5.31
C SER A 141 12.29 -6.72 5.88
N SER A 142 11.46 -7.55 6.51
CA SER A 142 11.92 -8.79 7.14
C SER A 142 10.84 -9.87 7.14
N ILE A 143 11.26 -11.12 7.31
CA ILE A 143 10.36 -12.26 7.46
C ILE A 143 9.59 -12.25 8.79
N LEU A 144 10.12 -11.57 9.82
CA LEU A 144 9.44 -11.45 11.11
C LEU A 144 8.15 -10.63 10.95
N ASP A 145 8.19 -9.60 10.11
CA ASP A 145 7.02 -8.79 9.74
C ASP A 145 5.92 -9.64 9.06
N CYS A 146 6.30 -10.72 8.35
CA CYS A 146 5.33 -11.66 7.77
C CYS A 146 4.59 -12.48 8.82
N LEU A 147 5.32 -12.95 9.85
CA LEU A 147 4.74 -13.80 10.89
C LEU A 147 3.70 -13.02 11.70
N TYR A 148 3.93 -11.72 11.88
CA TYR A 148 2.99 -10.80 12.50
C TYR A 148 1.68 -10.65 11.71
N LEU A 149 1.71 -10.71 10.38
CA LEU A 149 0.50 -10.70 9.54
C LEU A 149 -0.30 -12.01 9.63
N LEU A 150 0.36 -13.11 10.00
CA LEU A 150 -0.22 -14.46 9.99
C LEU A 150 -0.75 -14.92 11.35
N ASP A 151 -0.77 -14.05 12.37
CA ASP A 151 -1.16 -14.38 13.75
C ASP A 151 -2.69 -14.61 13.94
N GLY A 152 -3.38 -15.11 12.92
CA GLY A 152 -4.81 -15.45 12.97
C GLY A 152 -5.77 -14.28 12.74
N HIS A 153 -5.25 -13.13 12.29
CA HIS A 153 -6.01 -11.89 12.18
C HIS A 153 -6.74 -11.71 10.83
N PHE A 154 -6.38 -12.51 9.81
CA PHE A 154 -7.06 -12.55 8.51
C PHE A 154 -7.65 -13.94 8.26
N ASN A 155 -8.85 -14.19 8.81
CA ASN A 155 -9.48 -15.51 8.79
C ASN A 155 -9.85 -16.04 7.39
N GLN A 156 -9.98 -15.14 6.40
CA GLN A 156 -10.30 -15.52 5.01
C GLN A 156 -9.08 -15.42 4.08
N LEU A 157 -7.90 -15.05 4.58
CA LEU A 157 -6.72 -14.91 3.75
C LEU A 157 -6.29 -16.28 3.23
N HIS A 158 -6.35 -16.46 1.92
CA HIS A 158 -5.95 -17.69 1.24
C HIS A 158 -4.62 -17.52 0.51
N THR A 159 -4.34 -16.29 0.07
CA THR A 159 -3.17 -15.98 -0.74
C THR A 159 -2.40 -14.82 -0.13
N LEU A 160 -1.16 -15.09 0.27
CA LEU A 160 -0.23 -14.07 0.76
C LEU A 160 1.01 -14.05 -0.16
N HIS A 161 1.17 -12.96 -0.90
CA HIS A 161 2.36 -12.68 -1.68
C HIS A 161 3.26 -11.72 -0.89
N VAL A 162 4.42 -12.22 -0.48
CA VAL A 162 5.44 -11.41 0.18
C VAL A 162 6.64 -11.23 -0.73
N TYR A 163 7.02 -9.98 -0.90
CA TYR A 163 8.31 -9.59 -1.47
C TYR A 163 9.17 -9.07 -0.32
N ILE A 164 10.25 -9.80 0.00
CA ILE A 164 11.20 -9.36 1.01
C ILE A 164 12.23 -8.48 0.33
N CYS A 165 12.26 -7.23 0.74
CA CYS A 165 13.32 -6.32 0.41
C CYS A 165 14.59 -6.69 1.17
N ASP A 166 15.60 -7.24 0.50
CA ASP A 166 16.93 -7.37 1.07
C ASP A 166 17.59 -5.99 1.23
N LEU A 167 17.35 -5.33 2.36
CA LEU A 167 18.19 -4.21 2.85
C LEU A 167 19.60 -4.67 3.29
N ILE A 168 19.96 -5.93 3.01
CA ILE A 168 21.07 -6.64 3.63
C ILE A 168 22.22 -6.96 2.64
N ALA A 169 22.15 -6.59 1.35
CA ALA A 169 23.33 -6.73 0.49
C ALA A 169 24.44 -5.68 0.79
N SER A 170 24.11 -4.50 1.32
CA SER A 170 25.09 -3.41 1.51
C SER A 170 25.86 -3.47 2.84
N ASN A 171 25.34 -4.15 3.87
CA ASN A 171 26.01 -4.27 5.18
C ASN A 171 26.73 -5.61 5.39
N TRP A 172 26.39 -6.67 4.66
CA TRP A 172 27.14 -7.93 4.76
C TRP A 172 28.45 -7.88 3.97
N LEU A 173 28.50 -7.20 2.82
CA LEU A 173 29.75 -7.02 2.07
C LEU A 173 30.76 -6.11 2.79
N SER A 174 30.31 -5.10 3.54
CA SER A 174 31.22 -4.25 4.34
C SER A 174 31.75 -4.94 5.60
N THR A 175 30.97 -5.88 6.16
CA THR A 175 31.40 -6.69 7.30
C THR A 175 32.31 -7.84 6.85
N TYR A 176 32.04 -8.48 5.70
CA TYR A 176 32.89 -9.53 5.13
C TYR A 176 34.24 -8.98 4.62
N ASN A 177 34.26 -7.77 4.06
CA ASN A 177 35.51 -7.11 3.64
C ASN A 177 36.34 -6.54 4.80
N LYS A 178 35.76 -6.40 6.01
CA LYS A 178 36.51 -6.04 7.23
C LYS A 178 37.09 -7.24 7.98
N VAL A 179 36.52 -8.44 7.81
CA VAL A 179 36.99 -9.65 8.50
C VAL A 179 38.12 -10.37 7.74
N ASN A 180 38.34 -10.04 6.46
CA ASN A 180 39.41 -10.62 5.64
C ASN A 180 40.74 -9.83 5.61
N TYR A 181 40.93 -8.86 6.51
CA TYR A 181 42.26 -8.31 6.85
C TYR A 181 42.67 -8.84 8.22
N PHE A 182 42.90 -10.14 8.32
CA PHE A 182 43.78 -10.69 9.35
C PHE A 182 45.07 -11.09 8.64
N ASP A 183 46.16 -10.43 9.05
CA ASP A 183 47.53 -10.68 8.62
C ASP A 183 47.82 -12.18 8.59
N PHE A 184 48.16 -12.66 7.39
CA PHE A 184 49.10 -13.76 7.25
C PHE A 184 50.42 -13.15 6.77
N ASP A 185 51.11 -12.46 7.68
CA ASP A 185 52.55 -12.27 7.56
C ASP A 185 53.23 -13.57 8.01
N GLU A 186 53.60 -14.35 6.99
CA GLU A 186 54.89 -15.01 6.78
C GLU A 186 55.77 -15.43 7.98
N TYR A 187 56.01 -16.76 8.02
CA TYR A 187 57.20 -17.52 8.50
C TYR A 187 57.60 -17.52 9.98
#